data_AF-U6E0A2-F1
#
_entry.id   AF-U6E0A2-F1
#
_cell.length_a   1.000
_cell.length_b   1.000
_cell.length_c   1.000
_cell.angle_alpha   90.00
_cell.angle_beta   90.00
_cell.angle_gamma   90.00
#
_symmetry.space_group_name_H-M   'P 1'
#
loop_
_entity.id
_entity.type
_entity.pdbx_description
1 polymer ?
#
loop_
_entity_poly.entity_id
_entity_poly.type
_entity_poly.pdbx_seq_one_letter_code
_entity_poly.pdbx_strand_id
1 'polypeptide(L)'
;TLGNNAAFSANQVIIRELGGIPVIGSKINNPNHSIKEKALNALNNLSVNVENQVMIKVYINQVCKDVLSGPLDSAVQLAGLRLLTNMTVTNDHQHMLRSYITDLFHVLLTGNGSTKVQVLKLLVNLSENPAMADGLLNAQVDSSFLSLYDGHVAKEILLRVLTFSQNISNCLKKEGCLAVQPAFPKGSLFFLLYGEECAQKMRALAEHHDADVKEKVTVLPRF
;
A
#
# COMPACT_ATOMS: atom_id res chain seq x y z
N THR A 1 22.02 -5.46 16.46
CA THR A 1 21.49 -6.61 15.67
C THR A 1 21.76 -6.36 14.19
N LEU A 2 21.70 -7.39 13.32
CA LEU A 2 21.90 -7.22 11.87
C LEU A 2 20.88 -6.25 11.24
N GLY A 3 19.63 -6.29 11.69
CA GLY A 3 18.59 -5.35 11.25
C GLY A 3 18.94 -3.88 11.50
N ASN A 4 19.54 -3.55 12.65
CA ASN A 4 19.97 -2.17 12.94
C ASN A 4 21.17 -1.77 12.07
N ASN A 5 22.08 -2.70 11.77
CA ASN A 5 23.21 -2.43 10.89
C ASN A 5 22.78 -2.16 9.45
N ALA A 6 21.75 -2.87 8.97
CA ALA A 6 21.17 -2.67 7.64
C ALA A 6 20.53 -1.28 7.43
N ALA A 7 20.33 -0.49 8.48
CA ALA A 7 19.83 0.88 8.36
C ALA A 7 20.90 1.86 7.82
N PHE A 8 22.19 1.51 7.89
CA PHE A 8 23.28 2.35 7.39
C PHE A 8 23.58 2.01 5.92
N SER A 9 23.59 3.02 5.04
CA SER A 9 23.76 2.85 3.59
C SER A 9 25.04 2.09 3.21
N ALA A 10 26.17 2.37 3.87
CA ALA A 10 27.42 1.64 3.64
C ALA A 10 27.27 0.14 3.96
N ASN A 11 26.55 -0.19 5.04
CA ASN A 11 26.33 -1.58 5.43
C ASN A 11 25.35 -2.29 4.50
N GLN A 12 24.42 -1.58 3.87
CA GLN A 12 23.48 -2.18 2.90
C GLN A 12 24.21 -2.80 1.72
N VAL A 13 25.26 -2.13 1.23
CA VAL A 13 26.12 -2.60 0.15
C VAL A 13 26.99 -3.77 0.62
N ILE A 14 27.68 -3.62 1.75
CA ILE A 14 28.55 -4.69 2.30
C ILE A 14 27.76 -5.98 2.58
N ILE A 15 26.58 -5.86 3.20
CA ILE A 15 25.72 -7.03 3.48
C ILE A 15 25.31 -7.73 2.19
N ARG A 16 24.99 -6.98 1.12
CA ARG A 16 24.70 -7.55 -0.18
C ARG A 16 25.91 -8.28 -0.76
N GLU A 17 27.06 -7.62 -0.81
CA GLU A 17 28.29 -8.15 -1.41
C GLU A 17 28.80 -9.42 -0.70
N LEU A 18 28.58 -9.52 0.61
CA LEU A 18 28.89 -10.71 1.41
C LEU A 18 27.81 -11.80 1.34
N GLY A 19 26.80 -11.68 0.46
CA GLY A 19 25.73 -12.68 0.31
C GLY A 19 24.74 -12.74 1.47
N GLY A 20 24.63 -11.67 2.26
CA GLY A 20 23.76 -11.61 3.45
C GLY A 20 22.27 -11.56 3.15
N ILE A 21 21.86 -10.98 2.00
CA ILE A 21 20.43 -10.88 1.61
C ILE A 21 19.78 -12.27 1.52
N PRO A 22 20.32 -13.25 0.76
CA PRO A 22 19.75 -14.60 0.71
C PRO A 22 19.67 -15.30 2.09
N VAL A 23 20.69 -15.10 2.93
CA VAL A 23 20.74 -15.66 4.28
C VAL A 23 19.61 -15.10 5.13
N ILE A 24 19.39 -13.77 5.12
CA ILE A 24 18.28 -13.13 5.83
C ILE A 24 16.94 -13.58 5.23
N GLY A 25 16.82 -13.60 3.90
CA GLY A 25 15.63 -14.02 3.17
C GLY A 25 15.18 -15.43 3.53
N SER A 26 16.13 -16.36 3.75
CA SER A 26 15.81 -17.73 4.21
C SER A 26 15.10 -17.78 5.57
N LYS A 27 15.19 -16.71 6.38
CA LYS A 27 14.60 -16.64 7.72
C LYS A 27 13.17 -16.11 7.74
N ILE A 28 12.62 -15.64 6.63
CA ILE A 28 11.22 -15.15 6.60
C ILE A 28 10.21 -16.29 6.76
N ASN A 29 10.58 -17.54 6.49
CA ASN A 29 9.73 -18.72 6.70
C ASN A 29 10.02 -19.43 8.04
N ASN A 30 10.71 -18.77 8.97
CA ASN A 30 11.01 -19.38 10.26
C ASN A 30 9.73 -19.55 11.10
N PRO A 31 9.53 -20.71 11.77
CA PRO A 31 8.37 -20.91 12.64
C PRO A 31 8.36 -19.97 13.86
N ASN A 32 9.52 -19.44 14.27
CA ASN A 32 9.60 -18.45 15.32
C ASN A 32 9.27 -17.05 14.77
N HIS A 33 8.13 -16.50 15.20
CA HIS A 33 7.64 -15.19 14.76
C HIS A 33 8.62 -14.04 15.04
N SER A 34 9.38 -14.09 16.14
CA SER A 34 10.39 -13.05 16.44
C SER A 34 11.56 -13.09 15.46
N ILE A 35 11.97 -14.28 15.01
CA ILE A 35 13.00 -14.42 13.97
C ILE A 35 12.46 -13.91 12.64
N LYS A 36 11.23 -14.31 12.29
CA LYS A 36 10.54 -13.87 11.06
C LYS A 36 10.41 -12.34 11.01
N GLU A 37 9.93 -11.72 12.08
CA GLU A 37 9.81 -10.27 12.20
C GLU A 37 11.17 -9.56 12.04
N LYS A 38 12.22 -10.04 12.72
CA LYS A 38 13.57 -9.46 12.59
C LYS A 38 14.15 -9.61 11.19
N ALA A 39 13.86 -10.72 10.51
CA ALA A 39 14.27 -10.93 9.12
C ALA A 39 13.56 -9.94 8.18
N LEU A 40 12.25 -9.77 8.32
CA LEU A 40 11.46 -8.81 7.53
C LEU A 40 11.94 -7.36 7.78
N ASN A 41 12.19 -6.98 9.03
CA ASN A 41 12.72 -5.65 9.35
C ASN A 41 14.13 -5.43 8.78
N ALA A 42 14.99 -6.46 8.77
CA ALA A 42 16.30 -6.37 8.14
C ALA A 42 16.17 -6.21 6.61
N LEU A 43 15.31 -6.98 5.95
CA LEU A 43 15.04 -6.83 4.51
C LEU A 43 14.45 -5.46 4.18
N ASN A 44 13.54 -4.93 5.00
CA ASN A 44 12.97 -3.60 4.84
C ASN A 44 14.04 -2.50 4.87
N ASN A 45 15.02 -2.63 5.76
CA ASN A 45 16.13 -1.67 5.83
C ASN A 45 17.07 -1.83 4.63
N LEU A 46 17.33 -3.07 4.20
CA LEU A 46 18.17 -3.34 3.02
C LEU A 46 17.50 -2.87 1.72
N SER A 47 16.17 -2.90 1.62
CA SER A 47 15.42 -2.49 0.44
C SER A 47 15.39 -0.98 0.20
N VAL A 48 15.93 -0.17 1.12
CA VAL A 48 16.13 1.27 0.89
C VAL A 48 17.13 1.50 -0.25
N ASN A 49 18.06 0.57 -0.47
CA ASN A 49 18.96 0.59 -1.62
C ASN A 49 18.32 -0.13 -2.83
N VAL A 50 18.23 0.54 -3.97
CA VAL A 50 17.56 0.03 -5.19
C VAL A 50 18.23 -1.23 -5.74
N GLU A 51 19.56 -1.31 -5.74
CA GLU A 51 20.27 -2.51 -6.20
C GLU A 51 19.99 -3.72 -5.30
N ASN A 52 19.80 -3.50 -3.99
CA ASN A 52 19.38 -4.56 -3.07
C ASN A 52 17.96 -5.04 -3.38
N GLN A 53 17.05 -4.16 -3.83
CA GLN A 53 15.69 -4.55 -4.21
C GLN A 53 15.69 -5.62 -5.32
N VAL A 54 16.65 -5.56 -6.25
CA VAL A 54 16.80 -6.55 -7.33
C VAL A 54 16.97 -7.97 -6.78
N MET A 55 17.67 -8.12 -5.65
CA MET A 55 17.80 -9.41 -4.96
C MET A 55 16.60 -9.74 -4.08
N ILE A 56 16.03 -8.73 -3.41
CA ILE A 56 14.93 -8.93 -2.45
C ILE A 56 13.62 -9.29 -3.15
N LYS A 57 13.42 -8.87 -4.41
CA LYS A 57 12.16 -9.08 -5.15
C LYS A 57 11.67 -10.52 -5.19
N VAL A 58 12.59 -11.50 -5.13
CA VAL A 58 12.24 -12.93 -5.12
C VAL A 58 11.38 -13.32 -3.91
N TYR A 59 11.42 -12.54 -2.82
CA TYR A 59 10.66 -12.78 -1.61
C TYR A 59 9.28 -12.11 -1.60
N ILE A 60 8.98 -11.18 -2.52
CA ILE A 60 7.72 -10.40 -2.51
C ILE A 60 6.49 -11.31 -2.45
N ASN A 61 6.43 -12.33 -3.31
CA ASN A 61 5.28 -13.25 -3.34
C ASN A 61 5.08 -14.00 -2.01
N GLN A 62 6.17 -14.42 -1.37
CA GLN A 62 6.08 -15.08 -0.07
C GLN A 62 5.64 -14.08 1.01
N VAL A 63 6.19 -12.88 1.01
CA VAL A 63 5.83 -11.82 1.97
C VAL A 63 4.36 -11.43 1.81
N CYS A 64 3.84 -11.30 0.59
CA CYS A 64 2.41 -11.07 0.35
C CYS A 64 1.56 -12.18 0.96
N LYS A 65 1.85 -13.45 0.68
CA LYS A 65 1.12 -14.59 1.26
C LYS A 65 1.13 -14.56 2.78
N ASP A 66 2.29 -14.31 3.39
CA ASP A 66 2.45 -14.27 4.84
C ASP A 66 1.70 -13.11 5.49
N VAL A 67 1.74 -11.92 4.88
CA VAL A 67 1.04 -10.72 5.36
C VAL A 67 -0.47 -10.91 5.30
N LEU A 68 -0.97 -11.54 4.24
CA LEU A 68 -2.41 -11.68 3.99
C LEU A 68 -3.05 -12.86 4.73
N SER A 69 -2.29 -13.93 5.00
CA SER A 69 -2.79 -15.11 5.72
C SER A 69 -2.41 -15.14 7.21
N GLY A 70 -1.47 -14.30 7.63
CA GLY A 70 -0.99 -14.24 9.01
C GLY A 70 -1.98 -13.58 9.97
N PRO A 71 -1.69 -13.63 11.29
CA PRO A 71 -2.51 -12.96 12.29
C PRO A 71 -2.60 -11.45 12.01
N LEU A 72 -3.82 -10.95 11.91
CA LEU A 72 -4.12 -9.54 11.71
C LEU A 72 -3.48 -8.68 12.80
N ASP A 73 -2.94 -7.52 12.41
CA ASP A 73 -2.28 -6.53 13.28
C ASP A 73 -1.01 -7.01 13.99
N SER A 74 -0.50 -8.19 13.65
CA SER A 74 0.72 -8.70 14.25
C SER A 74 1.97 -7.90 13.83
N ALA A 75 2.99 -7.92 14.68
CA ALA A 75 4.28 -7.29 14.36
C ALA A 75 4.91 -7.85 13.07
N VAL A 76 4.71 -9.14 12.79
CA VAL A 76 5.13 -9.79 11.55
C VAL A 76 4.39 -9.22 10.34
N GLN A 77 3.05 -9.06 10.43
CA GLN A 77 2.26 -8.44 9.36
C GLN A 77 2.72 -7.01 9.08
N LEU A 78 2.93 -6.20 10.12
CA LEU A 78 3.41 -4.82 9.97
C LEU A 78 4.83 -4.75 9.40
N ALA A 79 5.74 -5.64 9.79
CA ALA A 79 7.08 -5.71 9.23
C ALA A 79 7.06 -6.10 7.74
N GLY A 80 6.21 -7.04 7.36
CA GLY A 80 6.00 -7.43 5.97
C GLY A 80 5.39 -6.31 5.13
N LEU A 81 4.37 -5.61 5.63
CA LEU A 81 3.76 -4.46 4.96
C LEU A 81 4.78 -3.35 4.72
N ARG A 82 5.63 -3.02 5.71
CA ARG A 82 6.69 -2.00 5.56
C ARG A 82 7.67 -2.37 4.46
N LEU A 83 8.13 -3.64 4.43
CA LEU A 83 8.98 -4.13 3.35
C LEU A 83 8.29 -3.97 1.99
N LEU A 84 7.03 -4.39 1.86
CA LEU A 84 6.26 -4.24 0.61
C LEU A 84 6.14 -2.77 0.20
N THR A 85 5.87 -1.85 1.14
CA THR A 85 5.84 -0.41 0.88
C THR A 85 7.17 0.09 0.32
N ASN A 86 8.31 -0.31 0.89
CA ASN A 86 9.63 0.09 0.39
C ASN A 86 9.91 -0.48 -1.01
N MET A 87 9.50 -1.73 -1.27
CA MET A 87 9.66 -2.38 -2.56
C MET A 87 8.79 -1.74 -3.67
N THR A 88 7.76 -0.98 -3.32
CA THR A 88 6.87 -0.29 -4.27
C THR A 88 7.11 1.20 -4.42
N VAL A 89 8.16 1.76 -3.79
CA VAL A 89 8.52 3.19 -3.96
C VAL A 89 8.84 3.52 -5.43
N THR A 90 9.40 2.56 -6.17
CA THR A 90 9.56 2.66 -7.64
C THR A 90 8.56 1.76 -8.34
N ASN A 91 8.38 1.97 -9.64
CA ASN A 91 7.45 1.17 -10.46
C ASN A 91 7.94 -0.25 -10.76
N ASP A 92 9.21 -0.56 -10.46
CA ASP A 92 9.89 -1.78 -10.92
C ASP A 92 9.24 -3.07 -10.41
N HIS A 93 8.68 -3.04 -9.20
CA HIS A 93 8.16 -4.24 -8.52
C HIS A 93 6.66 -4.20 -8.26
N GLN A 94 5.97 -3.09 -8.55
CA GLN A 94 4.55 -2.90 -8.24
C GLN A 94 3.64 -3.92 -8.93
N HIS A 95 3.97 -4.31 -10.16
CA HIS A 95 3.22 -5.30 -10.93
C HIS A 95 3.13 -6.67 -10.23
N MET A 96 4.09 -7.00 -9.36
CA MET A 96 4.11 -8.25 -8.59
C MET A 96 2.99 -8.30 -7.54
N LEU A 97 2.38 -7.16 -7.19
CA LEU A 97 1.28 -7.06 -6.23
C LEU A 97 -0.10 -7.14 -6.88
N ARG A 98 -0.21 -7.20 -8.23
CA ARG A 98 -1.50 -7.09 -8.94
C ARG A 98 -2.53 -8.14 -8.51
N SER A 99 -2.09 -9.38 -8.24
CA SER A 99 -2.99 -10.46 -7.81
C SER A 99 -3.44 -10.34 -6.35
N TYR A 100 -2.87 -9.42 -5.57
CA TYR A 100 -3.11 -9.27 -4.14
C TYR A 100 -3.88 -8.00 -3.78
N ILE A 101 -4.25 -7.17 -4.77
CA ILE A 101 -4.88 -5.85 -4.53
C ILE A 101 -6.17 -5.99 -3.71
N THR A 102 -7.05 -6.92 -4.09
CA THR A 102 -8.30 -7.18 -3.36
C THR A 102 -8.04 -7.57 -1.90
N ASP A 103 -7.05 -8.42 -1.65
CA ASP A 103 -6.70 -8.86 -0.29
C ASP A 103 -6.10 -7.72 0.53
N LEU A 104 -5.34 -6.81 -0.10
CA LEU A 104 -4.84 -5.60 0.55
C LEU A 104 -6.00 -4.69 0.99
N PHE A 105 -7.03 -4.53 0.16
CA PHE A 105 -8.24 -3.81 0.57
C PHE A 105 -8.94 -4.50 1.75
N HIS A 106 -9.04 -5.83 1.74
CA HIS A 106 -9.59 -6.55 2.90
C HIS A 106 -8.81 -6.24 4.19
N VAL A 107 -7.46 -6.33 4.17
CA VAL A 107 -6.62 -5.98 5.33
C VAL A 107 -6.78 -4.50 5.72
N LEU A 108 -6.93 -3.59 4.76
CA LEU A 108 -7.22 -2.19 5.02
C LEU A 108 -8.54 -2.01 5.78
N LEU A 109 -9.57 -2.80 5.49
CA LEU A 109 -10.88 -2.64 6.13
C LEU A 109 -10.92 -3.31 7.51
N THR A 110 -10.26 -4.45 7.69
CA THR A 110 -10.30 -5.21 8.95
C THR A 110 -9.23 -4.78 9.97
N GLY A 111 -8.07 -4.29 9.52
CA GLY A 111 -6.94 -3.98 10.40
C GLY A 111 -7.13 -2.75 11.27
N ASN A 112 -6.33 -2.64 12.34
CA ASN A 112 -6.30 -1.47 13.22
C ASN A 112 -5.64 -0.25 12.55
N GLY A 113 -5.66 0.91 13.22
CA GLY A 113 -5.13 2.16 12.66
C GLY A 113 -3.68 2.08 12.16
N SER A 114 -2.80 1.32 12.82
CA SER A 114 -1.41 1.14 12.36
C SER A 114 -1.35 0.35 11.06
N THR A 115 -2.10 -0.75 10.98
CA THR A 115 -2.20 -1.59 9.79
C THR A 115 -2.82 -0.82 8.63
N LYS A 116 -3.91 -0.07 8.87
CA LYS A 116 -4.54 0.79 7.86
C LYS A 116 -3.56 1.79 7.27
N VAL A 117 -2.77 2.46 8.11
CA VAL A 117 -1.74 3.41 7.65
C VAL A 117 -0.70 2.73 6.77
N GLN A 118 -0.22 1.53 7.13
CA GLN A 118 0.78 0.84 6.31
C GLN A 118 0.20 0.36 4.97
N VAL A 119 -1.00 -0.21 4.97
CA VAL A 119 -1.66 -0.63 3.73
C VAL A 119 -1.95 0.58 2.83
N LEU A 120 -2.40 1.71 3.39
CA LEU A 120 -2.62 2.92 2.60
C LEU A 120 -1.33 3.49 2.01
N LYS A 121 -0.19 3.44 2.71
CA LYS A 121 1.11 3.82 2.12
C LYS A 121 1.43 2.97 0.89
N LEU A 122 1.23 1.65 1.01
CA LEU A 122 1.41 0.72 -0.10
C LEU A 122 0.46 1.04 -1.27
N LEU A 123 -0.84 1.22 -1.00
CA LEU A 123 -1.83 1.55 -2.04
C LEU A 123 -1.57 2.90 -2.70
N VAL A 124 -1.10 3.91 -1.95
CA VAL A 124 -0.69 5.20 -2.51
C VAL A 124 0.44 5.01 -3.51
N ASN A 125 1.50 4.29 -3.15
CA ASN A 125 2.59 3.99 -4.09
C ASN A 125 2.08 3.29 -5.36
N LEU A 126 1.19 2.30 -5.22
CA LEU A 126 0.60 1.61 -6.39
C LEU A 126 -0.23 2.58 -7.25
N SER A 127 -1.02 3.47 -6.63
CA SER A 127 -1.90 4.39 -7.35
C SER A 127 -1.17 5.48 -8.15
N GLU A 128 0.10 5.76 -7.83
CA GLU A 128 0.92 6.72 -8.58
C GLU A 128 1.32 6.19 -9.97
N ASN A 129 1.27 4.87 -10.17
CA ASN A 129 1.62 4.22 -11.42
C ASN A 129 0.37 3.93 -12.26
N PRO A 130 0.21 4.57 -13.43
CA PRO A 130 -0.93 4.31 -14.31
C PRO A 130 -1.09 2.83 -14.69
N ALA A 131 0.00 2.08 -14.82
CA ALA A 131 -0.06 0.64 -15.14
C ALA A 131 -0.77 -0.20 -14.06
N MET A 132 -0.88 0.32 -12.83
CA MET A 132 -1.61 -0.33 -11.74
C MET A 132 -3.07 0.12 -11.64
N ALA A 133 -3.45 1.22 -12.30
CA ALA A 133 -4.77 1.84 -12.15
C ALA A 133 -5.91 0.88 -12.53
N ASP A 134 -5.78 0.17 -13.64
CA ASP A 134 -6.76 -0.84 -14.06
C ASP A 134 -6.95 -1.94 -12.99
N GLY A 135 -5.86 -2.46 -12.43
CA GLY A 135 -5.93 -3.48 -11.38
C GLY A 135 -6.56 -2.96 -10.08
N LEU A 136 -6.27 -1.71 -9.71
CA LEU A 136 -6.86 -1.05 -8.54
C LEU A 136 -8.35 -0.79 -8.72
N LEU A 137 -8.75 -0.25 -9.87
CA LEU A 137 -10.14 0.11 -10.17
C LEU A 137 -11.05 -1.11 -10.32
N ASN A 138 -10.53 -2.23 -10.84
CA ASN A 138 -11.26 -3.50 -10.95
C ASN A 138 -11.36 -4.30 -9.64
N ALA A 139 -10.57 -3.95 -8.61
CA ALA A 139 -10.54 -4.68 -7.36
C ALA A 139 -11.92 -4.70 -6.70
N GLN A 140 -12.32 -5.86 -6.18
CA GLN A 140 -13.55 -6.00 -5.40
C GLN A 140 -13.32 -5.44 -4.01
N VAL A 141 -14.13 -4.47 -3.60
CA VAL A 141 -13.95 -3.77 -2.33
C VAL A 141 -15.30 -3.64 -1.65
N ASP A 142 -15.34 -3.98 -0.36
CA ASP A 142 -16.55 -3.83 0.45
C ASP A 142 -16.92 -2.34 0.61
N SER A 143 -18.22 -2.02 0.63
CA SER A 143 -18.69 -0.63 0.71
C SER A 143 -18.27 0.09 1.99
N SER A 144 -17.94 -0.64 3.06
CA SER A 144 -17.34 -0.07 4.27
C SER A 144 -16.03 0.68 4.02
N PHE A 145 -15.39 0.51 2.85
CA PHE A 145 -14.31 1.39 2.39
C PHE A 145 -14.65 2.87 2.44
N LEU A 146 -15.91 3.25 2.16
CA LEU A 146 -16.34 4.64 2.20
C LEU A 146 -16.32 5.24 3.61
N SER A 147 -16.31 4.40 4.66
CA SER A 147 -16.12 4.87 6.05
C SER A 147 -14.74 5.46 6.31
N LEU A 148 -13.75 5.16 5.47
CA LEU A 148 -12.41 5.78 5.57
C LEU A 148 -12.43 7.28 5.27
N TYR A 149 -13.50 7.79 4.66
CA TYR A 149 -13.73 9.22 4.37
C TYR A 149 -14.59 9.92 5.44
N ASP A 150 -14.92 9.25 6.55
CA ASP A 150 -15.66 9.91 7.62
C ASP A 150 -14.78 10.91 8.36
N GLY A 151 -15.32 12.09 8.66
CA GLY A 151 -14.57 13.18 9.30
C GLY A 151 -14.06 12.89 10.72
N HIS A 152 -14.49 11.78 11.33
CA HIS A 152 -13.95 11.32 12.62
C HIS A 152 -12.70 10.43 12.47
N VAL A 153 -12.38 9.99 11.26
CA VAL A 153 -11.23 9.11 11.00
C VAL A 153 -9.96 9.90 11.30
N ALA A 154 -8.93 9.21 11.80
CA ALA A 154 -7.65 9.84 12.10
C ALA A 154 -7.14 10.59 10.87
N LYS A 155 -6.73 11.86 11.04
CA LYS A 155 -6.21 12.74 9.98
C LYS A 155 -5.20 12.03 9.08
N GLU A 156 -4.30 11.26 9.67
CA GLU A 156 -3.25 10.55 8.97
C GLU A 156 -3.80 9.50 7.96
N ILE A 157 -4.92 8.85 8.26
CA ILE A 157 -5.62 7.91 7.37
C ILE A 157 -6.39 8.69 6.30
N LEU A 158 -7.12 9.74 6.69
CA LEU A 158 -7.87 10.61 5.78
C LEU A 158 -6.98 11.17 4.66
N LEU A 159 -5.84 11.78 5.03
CA LEU A 159 -4.92 12.35 4.03
C LEU A 159 -4.39 11.31 3.04
N ARG A 160 -4.20 10.06 3.46
CA ARG A 160 -3.74 9.00 2.58
C ARG A 160 -4.83 8.46 1.67
N VAL A 161 -6.04 8.25 2.17
CA VAL A 161 -7.15 7.78 1.31
C VAL A 161 -7.54 8.85 0.28
N LEU A 162 -7.46 10.13 0.65
CA LEU A 162 -7.62 11.26 -0.28
C LEU A 162 -6.49 11.32 -1.31
N THR A 163 -5.23 11.11 -0.89
CA THR A 163 -4.08 11.04 -1.83
C THR A 163 -4.22 9.88 -2.81
N PHE A 164 -4.61 8.70 -2.32
CA PHE A 164 -4.91 7.54 -3.16
C PHE A 164 -5.99 7.86 -4.20
N SER A 165 -7.10 8.47 -3.78
CA SER A 165 -8.20 8.88 -4.67
C SER A 165 -7.75 9.88 -5.75
N GLN A 166 -6.89 10.83 -5.36
CA GLN A 166 -6.32 11.82 -6.27
C GLN A 166 -5.47 11.15 -7.34
N ASN A 167 -4.61 10.21 -6.93
CA ASN A 167 -3.72 9.50 -7.84
C ASN A 167 -4.50 8.66 -8.87
N ILE A 168 -5.54 7.94 -8.42
CA ILE A 168 -6.46 7.22 -9.31
C ILE A 168 -7.12 8.17 -10.31
N SER A 169 -7.66 9.29 -9.83
CA SER A 169 -8.34 10.27 -10.69
C SER A 169 -7.39 10.89 -11.72
N ASN A 170 -6.13 11.13 -11.32
CA ASN A 170 -5.10 11.64 -12.21
C ASN A 170 -4.72 10.63 -13.30
N CYS A 171 -4.68 9.33 -12.97
CA CYS A 171 -4.43 8.28 -13.96
C CYS A 171 -5.53 8.24 -15.02
N LEU A 172 -6.81 8.26 -14.60
CA LEU A 172 -7.95 8.25 -15.53
C LEU A 172 -8.00 9.48 -16.46
N LYS A 173 -7.59 10.66 -15.97
CA LYS A 173 -7.49 11.87 -16.79
C LYS A 173 -6.39 11.75 -17.86
N LYS A 174 -5.23 11.20 -17.50
CA LYS A 174 -4.09 11.04 -18.42
C LYS A 174 -4.36 10.03 -19.53
N GLU A 175 -5.08 8.96 -19.23
CA GLU A 175 -5.36 7.89 -20.19
C GLU A 175 -6.59 8.14 -21.06
N GLY A 176 -7.36 9.21 -20.80
CA GLY A 176 -8.61 9.47 -21.52
C GLY A 176 -9.67 8.37 -21.29
N CYS A 177 -9.49 7.52 -20.28
CA CYS A 177 -10.34 6.35 -19.99
C CYS A 177 -11.81 6.69 -19.77
N LEU A 178 -12.14 7.94 -19.41
CA LEU A 178 -13.53 8.39 -19.30
C LEU A 178 -14.28 8.40 -20.65
N ALA A 179 -13.57 8.38 -21.78
CA ALA A 179 -14.16 8.37 -23.12
C ALA A 179 -14.54 6.95 -23.63
N VAL A 180 -13.95 5.90 -23.04
CA VAL A 180 -14.25 4.50 -23.35
C VAL A 180 -14.54 3.83 -22.03
N GLN A 181 -15.80 3.85 -21.56
CA GLN A 181 -16.16 3.27 -20.27
C GLN A 181 -15.72 1.80 -20.22
N PRO A 182 -14.70 1.46 -19.42
CA PRO A 182 -14.43 0.06 -19.12
C PRO A 182 -15.63 -0.40 -18.29
N ALA A 183 -16.24 -1.53 -18.66
CA ALA A 183 -17.32 -2.11 -17.88
C ALA A 183 -16.75 -2.68 -16.56
N PHE A 184 -16.45 -1.80 -15.60
CA PHE A 184 -16.00 -2.21 -14.28
C PHE A 184 -17.11 -3.00 -13.58
N PRO A 185 -16.78 -4.13 -12.91
CA PRO A 185 -17.78 -4.95 -12.27
C PRO A 185 -18.45 -4.19 -11.11
N LYS A 186 -19.71 -4.54 -10.80
CA LYS A 186 -20.36 -4.07 -9.56
C LYS A 186 -19.52 -4.50 -8.34
N GLY A 187 -19.47 -3.66 -7.31
CA GLY A 187 -18.63 -3.89 -6.14
C GLY A 187 -17.14 -3.58 -6.35
N SER A 188 -16.77 -3.05 -7.53
CA SER A 188 -15.42 -2.60 -7.79
C SER A 188 -15.09 -1.29 -7.07
N LEU A 189 -13.80 -1.04 -6.82
CA LEU A 189 -13.33 0.24 -6.29
C LEU A 189 -13.79 1.42 -7.16
N PHE A 190 -13.84 1.25 -8.49
CA PHE A 190 -14.39 2.27 -9.40
C PHE A 190 -15.81 2.67 -9.00
N PHE A 191 -16.70 1.69 -8.78
CA PHE A 191 -18.09 1.96 -8.43
C PHE A 191 -18.22 2.70 -7.09
N LEU A 192 -17.33 2.39 -6.13
CA LEU A 192 -17.30 3.09 -4.84
C LEU A 192 -16.81 4.54 -4.99
N LEU A 193 -15.67 4.75 -5.64
CA LEU A 193 -15.04 6.07 -5.75
C LEU A 193 -15.88 7.07 -6.57
N TYR A 194 -16.55 6.59 -7.62
CA TYR A 194 -17.34 7.41 -8.54
C TYR A 194 -18.86 7.31 -8.27
N GLY A 195 -19.25 6.76 -7.11
CA GLY A 195 -20.64 6.70 -6.66
C GLY A 195 -21.07 7.93 -5.86
N GLU A 196 -22.40 8.15 -5.78
CA GLU A 196 -23.00 9.29 -5.06
C GLU A 196 -22.63 9.31 -3.56
N GLU A 197 -22.49 8.16 -2.90
CA GLU A 197 -22.10 8.10 -1.49
C GLU A 197 -20.69 8.67 -1.27
N CYS A 198 -19.73 8.34 -2.13
CA CYS A 198 -18.39 8.93 -2.08
C CYS A 198 -18.45 10.45 -2.29
N ALA A 199 -19.24 10.92 -3.26
CA ALA A 199 -19.44 12.35 -3.49
C ALA A 199 -20.05 13.08 -2.26
N GLN A 200 -20.92 12.42 -1.51
CA GLN A 200 -21.45 12.94 -0.24
C GLN A 200 -20.38 13.00 0.86
N LYS A 201 -19.57 11.94 1.02
CA LYS A 201 -18.44 11.93 1.96
C LYS A 201 -17.43 13.04 1.65
N MET A 202 -17.08 13.22 0.37
CA MET A 202 -16.18 14.29 -0.09
C MET A 202 -16.74 15.67 0.23
N ARG A 203 -18.04 15.92 -0.01
CA ARG A 203 -18.69 17.18 0.37
C ARG A 203 -18.64 17.43 1.88
N ALA A 204 -18.86 16.41 2.70
CA ALA A 204 -18.74 16.53 4.15
C ALA A 204 -17.30 16.86 4.58
N LEU A 205 -16.30 16.24 3.96
CA LEU A 205 -14.89 16.53 4.25
C LEU A 205 -14.43 17.91 3.76
N ALA A 206 -15.12 18.54 2.81
CA ALA A 206 -14.83 19.92 2.40
C ALA A 206 -15.10 20.93 3.55
N GLU A 207 -15.97 20.57 4.48
CA GLU A 207 -16.29 21.35 5.69
C GLU A 207 -15.51 20.87 6.93
N HIS A 208 -14.47 20.04 6.74
CA HIS A 208 -13.70 19.47 7.85
C HIS A 208 -12.95 20.55 8.66
N HIS A 209 -12.77 20.33 9.96
CA HIS A 209 -12.11 21.30 10.84
C HIS A 209 -10.62 21.47 10.51
N ASP A 210 -9.94 20.38 10.15
CA ASP A 210 -8.53 20.39 9.75
C ASP A 210 -8.32 20.99 8.35
N ALA A 211 -7.38 21.94 8.24
CA ALA A 211 -7.10 22.68 7.01
C ALA A 211 -6.49 21.80 5.91
N ASP A 212 -5.60 20.88 6.24
CA ASP A 212 -4.92 20.02 5.26
C ASP A 212 -5.93 19.06 4.61
N VAL A 213 -6.87 18.54 5.40
CA VAL A 213 -7.96 17.70 4.87
C VAL A 213 -8.83 18.48 3.88
N LYS A 214 -9.23 19.71 4.23
CA LYS A 214 -10.01 20.57 3.33
C LYS A 214 -9.28 20.87 2.03
N GLU A 215 -8.02 21.31 2.13
CA GLU A 215 -7.19 21.60 0.97
C GLU A 215 -7.06 20.37 0.06
N LYS A 216 -6.88 19.18 0.66
CA LYS A 216 -6.77 17.94 -0.12
C LYS A 216 -8.06 17.57 -0.84
N VAL A 217 -9.22 17.87 -0.27
CA VAL A 217 -10.53 17.61 -0.90
C VAL A 217 -10.82 18.60 -2.02
N THR A 218 -10.45 19.87 -1.88
CA THR A 218 -10.75 20.90 -2.90
C THR A 218 -9.95 20.72 -4.19
N VAL A 219 -8.76 20.11 -4.11
CA VAL A 219 -7.94 19.78 -5.29
C VAL A 219 -8.37 18.51 -6.02
N LEU A 220 -9.20 17.68 -5.38
CA LEU A 220 -9.78 16.51 -6.05
C LEU A 220 -10.73 16.98 -7.15
N PRO A 221 -10.66 16.39 -8.37
CA PRO A 221 -11.68 16.63 -9.36
C PRO A 221 -13.06 16.36 -8.75
N ARG A 222 -14.00 17.28 -8.97
CA ARG A 222 -15.39 17.04 -8.61
C ARG A 222 -15.85 15.79 -9.35
N PHE A 223 -16.16 14.77 -8.56
CA PHE A 223 -16.79 13.53 -9.00
C PHE A 223 -18.20 13.84 -9.51
#